data_AF-A0A194AEN4-F1
#
_entry.id   AF-A0A194AEN4-F1
#
_cell.length_a   1.000
_cell.length_b   1.000
_cell.length_c   1.000
_cell.angle_alpha   90.00
_cell.angle_beta   90.00
_cell.angle_gamma   90.00
#
_symmetry.space_group_name_H-M   'P 1'
#
loop_
_entity.id
_entity.type
_entity.pdbx_description
1 polymer ?
#
loop_
_entity_poly.entity_id
_entity_poly.type
_entity_poly.pdbx_seq_one_letter_code
_entity_poly.pdbx_strand_id
1 'polypeptide(L)'
;MSTPNATNDQYTIVARTPKGEVVGLVGLFRHAPNPKVHEIGELMILKSYRNSHLAVDLSQVAGGNCPKRFGLQVLFSETVCNHRVSQRLALQQGMVPTGLELECMPAGAYKK
;
A
#
# COMPACT_ATOMS: atom_id res chain seq x y z
N MET A 1 -24.03 3.94 -6.61
CA MET A 1 -23.03 3.38 -5.69
C MET A 1 -21.94 4.42 -5.50
N SER A 2 -21.66 4.84 -4.27
CA SER A 2 -20.49 5.68 -3.95
C SER A 2 -19.22 4.84 -4.05
N THR A 3 -18.11 5.43 -4.52
CA THR A 3 -16.82 4.73 -4.56
C THR A 3 -16.27 4.56 -3.13
N PRO A 4 -15.40 3.56 -2.86
CA PRO A 4 -14.81 3.39 -1.51
C PRO A 4 -14.06 4.63 -1.00
N ASN A 5 -13.42 5.37 -1.92
CA ASN A 5 -12.79 6.66 -1.60
C ASN A 5 -13.80 7.73 -1.14
N ALA A 6 -15.07 7.64 -1.54
CA ALA A 6 -16.12 8.55 -1.10
C ALA A 6 -16.71 8.17 0.26
N THR A 7 -16.46 6.96 0.77
CA THR A 7 -17.00 6.42 2.03
C THR A 7 -15.97 6.29 3.15
N ASN A 8 -14.74 6.78 2.95
CA ASN A 8 -13.59 6.57 3.85
C ASN A 8 -13.19 5.09 4.04
N ASP A 9 -13.71 4.18 3.22
CA ASP A 9 -13.28 2.78 3.23
C ASP A 9 -12.00 2.57 2.40
N GLN A 10 -11.58 3.61 1.67
CA GLN A 10 -10.30 3.65 0.99
C GLN A 10 -9.72 5.07 1.02
N TYR A 11 -8.39 5.14 1.18
CA TYR A 11 -7.61 6.34 0.95
C TYR A 11 -6.52 6.03 -0.08
N THR A 12 -6.60 6.66 -1.24
CA THR A 12 -5.55 6.56 -2.27
C THR A 12 -4.60 7.75 -2.18
N ILE A 13 -3.33 7.48 -1.92
CA ILE A 13 -2.26 8.49 -1.96
C ILE A 13 -1.59 8.39 -3.33
N VAL A 14 -1.44 9.52 -4.02
CA VAL A 14 -0.87 9.59 -5.38
C VAL A 14 0.37 10.48 -5.43
N ALA A 15 1.39 10.03 -6.14
CA ALA A 15 2.51 10.85 -6.57
C ALA A 15 2.18 11.47 -7.92
N ARG A 16 2.33 12.80 -8.04
CA ARG A 16 2.05 13.54 -9.28
C ARG A 16 3.26 14.31 -9.78
N THR A 17 3.42 14.38 -11.10
CA THR A 17 4.38 15.31 -11.73
C THR A 17 3.92 16.75 -11.53
N PRO A 18 4.80 17.77 -11.77
CA PRO A 18 4.37 19.17 -11.77
C PRO A 18 3.24 19.48 -12.76
N LYS A 19 3.10 18.67 -13.81
CA LYS A 19 2.02 18.77 -14.81
C LYS A 19 0.72 18.10 -14.35
N GLY A 20 0.72 17.45 -13.18
CA GLY A 20 -0.46 16.80 -12.59
C GLY A 20 -0.62 15.32 -12.94
N GLU A 21 0.29 14.72 -13.70
CA GLU A 21 0.20 13.32 -14.11
C GLU A 21 0.47 12.38 -12.91
N VAL A 22 -0.38 11.38 -12.70
CA VAL A 22 -0.16 10.37 -11.65
C VAL A 22 0.89 9.37 -12.11
N VAL A 23 1.99 9.27 -11.37
CA VAL A 23 3.14 8.39 -11.70
C VAL A 23 3.37 7.28 -10.68
N GLY A 24 2.64 7.31 -9.57
CA GLY A 24 2.62 6.25 -8.58
C GLY A 24 1.49 6.42 -7.59
N LEU A 25 1.12 5.34 -6.91
CA LEU A 25 0.09 5.35 -5.88
C LEU A 25 0.34 4.29 -4.82
N VAL A 26 -0.30 4.47 -3.67
CA VAL A 26 -0.43 3.48 -2.59
C VAL A 26 -1.82 3.62 -1.96
N GLY A 27 -2.44 2.50 -1.62
CA GLY A 27 -3.76 2.44 -1.01
C GLY A 27 -3.72 2.14 0.49
N LEU A 28 -4.61 2.77 1.24
CA LEU A 28 -5.03 2.33 2.58
C LEU A 28 -6.49 1.94 2.49
N PHE A 29 -6.83 0.67 2.64
CA PHE A 29 -8.21 0.21 2.46
C PHE A 29 -8.71 -0.62 3.64
N ARG A 30 -10.01 -0.50 3.89
CA ARG A 30 -10.66 -1.19 4.99
C ARG A 30 -10.93 -2.64 4.59
N HIS A 31 -10.20 -3.55 5.21
CA HIS A 31 -10.36 -4.99 5.02
C HIS A 31 -11.06 -5.66 6.22
N ALA A 32 -11.02 -5.04 7.41
CA ALA A 32 -11.53 -5.63 8.64
C ALA A 32 -12.88 -5.01 9.10
N PRO A 33 -13.69 -5.74 9.89
CA PRO A 33 -14.92 -5.21 10.48
C PRO A 33 -14.68 -3.95 11.33
N ASN A 34 -13.54 -3.89 12.03
CA ASN A 34 -13.15 -2.72 12.81
C ASN A 34 -12.76 -1.56 11.86
N PRO A 35 -13.49 -0.43 11.86
CA PRO A 35 -13.24 0.70 10.96
C PRO A 35 -11.89 1.40 11.19
N LYS A 36 -11.16 1.06 12.26
CA LYS A 36 -9.85 1.65 12.57
C LYS A 36 -8.67 0.78 12.13
N VAL A 37 -8.95 -0.35 11.49
CA VAL A 37 -7.94 -1.30 10.97
C VAL A 37 -7.98 -1.23 9.45
N HIS A 38 -6.86 -0.88 8.84
CA HIS A 38 -6.72 -0.80 7.38
C HIS A 38 -5.52 -1.62 6.93
N GLU A 39 -5.61 -2.13 5.71
CA GLU A 39 -4.45 -2.65 5.01
C GLU A 39 -3.73 -1.50 4.29
N ILE A 40 -2.40 -1.51 4.30
CA ILE A 40 -1.57 -0.73 3.38
C ILE A 40 -1.05 -1.64 2.28
N GLY A 41 -1.38 -1.29 1.04
CA GLY A 41 -1.11 -2.13 -0.11
C GLY A 41 -1.25 -1.37 -1.43
N GLU A 42 -1.43 -2.12 -2.52
CA GLU A 42 -1.63 -1.56 -3.88
C GLU A 42 -0.52 -0.60 -4.34
N LEU A 43 0.70 -0.72 -3.79
CA LEU A 43 1.81 0.15 -4.14
C LEU A 43 2.22 -0.10 -5.60
N MET A 44 1.97 0.88 -6.45
CA MET A 44 2.28 0.80 -7.88
C MET A 44 3.02 2.05 -8.33
N ILE A 45 4.14 1.84 -9.03
CA ILE A 45 4.94 2.91 -9.64
C ILE A 45 5.00 2.68 -11.14
N LEU A 46 4.75 3.74 -11.91
CA LEU A 46 4.89 3.74 -13.36
C LEU A 46 6.32 3.32 -13.74
N LYS A 47 6.47 2.45 -14.74
CA LYS A 47 7.75 1.78 -15.06
C LYS A 47 8.92 2.75 -15.23
N SER A 48 8.71 3.88 -15.90
CA SER A 48 9.73 4.93 -16.12
C SER A 48 10.21 5.60 -14.83
N TYR A 49 9.49 5.45 -13.72
CA TYR A 49 9.80 6.04 -12.42
C TYR A 49 10.23 5.00 -11.37
N ARG A 50 10.34 3.70 -11.70
CA ARG A 50 10.67 2.65 -10.71
C ARG A 50 12.09 2.73 -10.15
N ASN A 51 13.03 3.31 -10.90
CA ASN A 51 14.41 3.54 -10.44
C ASN A 51 14.55 4.88 -9.69
N SER A 52 13.54 5.23 -8.90
CA SER A 52 13.51 6.45 -8.08
C SER A 52 13.12 6.12 -6.64
N HIS A 53 13.12 7.12 -5.77
CA HIS A 53 12.71 6.98 -4.38
C HIS A 53 11.18 6.98 -4.18
N LEU A 54 10.38 7.11 -5.25
CA LEU A 54 8.93 7.28 -5.14
C LEU A 54 8.21 6.18 -4.35
N ALA A 55 8.65 4.92 -4.47
CA ALA A 55 8.07 3.83 -3.70
C ALA A 55 8.28 4.03 -2.19
N VAL A 56 9.49 4.43 -1.80
CA VAL A 56 9.84 4.72 -0.41
C VAL A 56 9.06 5.93 0.10
N ASP A 57 9.02 7.01 -0.67
CA ASP A 57 8.35 8.26 -0.29
C ASP A 57 6.83 8.04 -0.10
N LEU A 58 6.18 7.34 -1.04
CA LEU A 58 4.76 7.00 -0.93
C LEU A 58 4.50 6.10 0.28
N SER A 59 5.32 5.07 0.49
CA SER A 59 5.22 4.20 1.67
C SER A 59 5.39 5.00 2.97
N GLN A 60 6.32 5.95 3.06
CA GLN A 60 6.51 6.77 4.26
C GLN A 60 5.31 7.68 4.52
N VAL A 61 4.77 8.33 3.49
CA VAL A 61 3.56 9.16 3.63
C VAL A 61 2.38 8.31 4.10
N ALA A 62 2.14 7.17 3.44
CA ALA A 62 0.99 6.31 3.71
C ALA A 62 1.08 5.56 5.05
N GLY A 63 2.26 5.06 5.44
CA GLY A 63 2.46 4.34 6.70
C GLY A 63 2.72 5.25 7.89
N GLY A 64 3.33 6.43 7.68
CA GLY A 64 3.74 7.33 8.75
C GLY A 64 2.74 8.45 9.05
N ASN A 65 2.33 9.21 8.02
CA ASN A 65 1.56 10.44 8.20
C ASN A 65 0.05 10.20 8.10
N CYS A 66 -0.38 9.41 7.12
CA CYS A 66 -1.79 9.16 6.85
C CYS A 66 -2.55 8.51 8.01
N PRO A 67 -2.02 7.53 8.77
CA PRO A 67 -2.78 6.89 9.85
C PRO A 67 -3.21 7.89 10.92
N LYS A 68 -2.31 8.80 11.30
CA LYS A 68 -2.61 9.89 12.24
C LYS A 68 -3.65 10.85 11.68
N ARG A 69 -3.51 11.22 10.41
CA ARG A 69 -4.41 12.17 9.73
C ARG A 69 -5.83 11.62 9.58
N PHE A 70 -5.97 10.32 9.33
CA PHE A 70 -7.26 9.66 9.08
C PHE A 70 -7.83 8.94 10.31
N GLY A 71 -7.15 8.98 11.45
CA GLY A 71 -7.61 8.34 12.69
C GLY A 71 -7.54 6.81 12.66
N LEU A 72 -6.64 6.24 11.85
CA LEU A 72 -6.41 4.80 11.76
C LEU A 72 -5.55 4.36 12.95
N GLN A 73 -5.92 3.23 13.57
CA GLN A 73 -5.21 2.72 14.75
C GLN A 73 -4.25 1.58 14.41
N VAL A 74 -4.59 0.78 13.39
CA VAL A 74 -3.79 -0.36 12.99
C VAL A 74 -3.64 -0.35 11.48
N LEU A 75 -2.40 -0.53 11.03
CA LEU A 75 -2.08 -0.90 9.67
C LEU A 75 -1.52 -2.32 9.66
N PHE A 76 -1.92 -3.12 8.68
CA PHE A 76 -1.26 -4.37 8.32
C PHE A 76 -0.98 -4.38 6.81
N SER A 77 -0.15 -5.32 6.33
CA SER A 77 0.20 -5.43 4.91
C SER A 77 0.46 -6.89 4.54
N GLU A 78 0.09 -7.26 3.32
CA GLU A 78 0.30 -8.60 2.78
C GLU A 78 1.41 -8.57 1.71
N THR A 79 2.67 -8.57 2.18
CA THR A 79 3.80 -8.58 1.25
C THR A 79 4.02 -9.98 0.68
N VAL A 80 3.87 -10.13 -0.63
CA VAL A 80 4.14 -11.40 -1.34
C VAL A 80 5.59 -11.88 -1.20
N CYS A 81 5.78 -13.19 -1.15
CA CYS A 81 7.09 -13.82 -0.92
C CYS A 81 8.11 -13.60 -2.07
N ASN A 82 7.63 -13.37 -3.30
CA ASN A 82 8.47 -13.19 -4.49
C ASN A 82 8.94 -11.73 -4.70
N HIS A 83 8.51 -10.77 -3.87
CA HIS A 83 8.87 -9.37 -4.01
C HIS A 83 9.62 -8.84 -2.78
N ARG A 84 10.94 -9.06 -2.74
CA ARG A 84 11.80 -8.66 -1.60
C ARG A 84 11.78 -7.17 -1.29
N VAL A 85 11.48 -6.33 -2.28
CA VAL A 85 11.40 -4.87 -2.09
C VAL A 85 10.20 -4.51 -1.21
N SER A 86 9.02 -5.12 -1.39
CA SER A 86 7.85 -4.82 -0.55
C SER A 86 8.04 -5.35 0.87
N GLN A 87 8.63 -6.54 1.03
CA GLN A 87 9.00 -7.08 2.35
C GLN A 87 9.93 -6.13 3.10
N ARG A 88 10.96 -5.60 2.41
CA ARG A 88 11.90 -4.64 3.02
C ARG A 88 11.19 -3.33 3.41
N LEU A 89 10.29 -2.81 2.58
CA LEU A 89 9.52 -1.60 2.88
C LEU A 89 8.64 -1.79 4.13
N ALA A 90 7.95 -2.93 4.26
CA ALA A 90 7.15 -3.24 5.44
C ALA A 90 8.00 -3.26 6.72
N LEU A 91 9.18 -3.91 6.67
CA LEU A 91 10.12 -3.92 7.79
C LEU A 91 10.63 -2.52 8.14
N GLN A 92 10.93 -1.68 7.13
CA GLN A 92 11.34 -0.29 7.35
C GLN A 92 10.25 0.59 7.96
N GLN A 93 8.98 0.23 7.75
CA GLN A 93 7.83 0.86 8.41
C GLN A 93 7.59 0.34 9.84
N GLY A 94 8.43 -0.59 10.33
CA GLY A 94 8.30 -1.16 11.67
C GLY A 94 7.23 -2.25 11.78
N MET A 95 6.75 -2.79 10.64
CA MET A 95 5.82 -3.91 10.67
C MET A 95 6.52 -5.18 11.12
N VAL A 96 5.81 -5.97 11.93
CA VAL A 96 6.28 -7.26 12.43
C VAL A 96 5.55 -8.36 11.66
N PRO A 97 6.25 -9.38 11.13
CA PRO A 97 5.60 -10.52 10.51
C PRO A 97 4.71 -11.26 11.52
N THR A 98 3.43 -11.42 11.20
CA THR A 98 2.44 -12.08 12.07
C THR A 98 1.97 -13.43 11.54
N GLY A 99 2.19 -13.73 10.26
CA GLY A 99 1.76 -14.97 9.64
C GLY A 99 2.25 -15.10 8.21
N LEU A 100 1.97 -16.27 7.62
CA LEU A 100 2.18 -16.56 6.21
C LEU A 100 0.88 -17.08 5.64
N GLU A 101 0.35 -16.38 4.63
CA GLU A 101 -0.80 -16.84 3.88
C GLU A 101 -0.34 -17.75 2.74
N LEU A 102 -0.97 -18.92 2.61
CA LEU A 102 -0.69 -19.87 1.55
C LEU A 102 -1.66 -19.65 0.39
N GLU A 103 -1.17 -19.83 -0.85
CA GLU A 103 -1.99 -19.77 -2.07
C GLU A 103 -2.72 -18.44 -2.34
N CYS A 104 -2.28 -17.34 -1.72
CA CYS A 104 -2.86 -16.00 -1.89
C CYS A 104 -2.80 -15.47 -3.35
N MET A 105 -1.75 -15.83 -4.10
CA MET A 105 -1.60 -15.40 -5.49
C MET A 105 -2.14 -16.45 -6.47
N PRO A 106 -2.85 -16.04 -7.53
CA PRO A 106 -3.31 -16.96 -8.56
C PRO A 106 -2.12 -17.63 -9.25
N ALA A 107 -2.27 -18.90 -9.65
CA ALA A 107 -1.19 -19.69 -10.28
C ALA A 107 -0.55 -19.00 -11.51
N GLY A 108 -1.29 -18.15 -12.22
CA GLY A 108 -0.79 -17.36 -13.35
C GLY A 108 0.23 -16.28 -12.97
N ALA A 109 0.24 -15.79 -11.72
CA ALA A 109 1.12 -14.71 -11.27
C ALA A 109 2.61 -15.10 -11.24
N TYR A 110 2.92 -16.40 -11.32
CA TYR A 110 4.29 -16.92 -11.34
C TYR A 110 4.84 -17.12 -12.75
N LYS A 111 4.02 -16.94 -13.80
CA LYS A 111 4.47 -17.01 -15.19
C LYS A 111 5.23 -15.72 -15.53
N LYS A 112 6.44 -15.87 -16.06
CA LYS A 112 7.27 -14.75 -16.53
C LYS A 112 6.80 -14.22 -17.88
#